data_AF-T1BEJ2-F1
#
_entry.id   AF-T1BEJ2-F1
#
_cell.length_a   1.000
_cell.length_b   1.000
_cell.length_c   1.000
_cell.angle_alpha   90.00
_cell.angle_beta   90.00
_cell.angle_gamma   90.00
#
_symmetry.space_group_name_H-M   'P 1'
#
loop_
_entity.id
_entity.type
_entity.pdbx_description
1 polymer ?
#
loop_
_entity_poly.entity_id
_entity_poly.type
_entity_poly.pdbx_seq_one_letter_code
_entity_poly.pdbx_strand_id
1 'polypeptide(L)'
;MFDNADGKLGGEWANFAEISVRRLVSHDGQSNYYINGTRCRRRDITDLFLGTGLGARSYAIIEQGVISDIVESEPEHLRVHLEEAAGISKYKERRKETESRIKATRENLDRIRDVRDEVDKQLDHLNRQARAAERWQTLKTEQTRREAELRALEYRALSTELALQQRALRDSELAIEREQAALAAIENRLEHARAAHAEAGVQFNAAQAETYEIGAEIARVEQQLRHNRELGERLQREQTETATQLQQIEHQLEEDQTRQREQRRAQDEVAPQLETLRADMLRHDQALAQAETQLAAWQQDWDTHSREAADVARAAEVERTHLSHLDRESMELARRRETLERERCGTDLAAL
;
A
#
# COMPACT_ATOMS: atom_id res chain seq x y z
N MET A 1 18.53 -8.35 149.13
CA MET A 1 17.07 -8.37 148.88
C MET A 1 16.49 -7.16 149.58
N PHE A 2 15.48 -6.52 149.00
CA PHE A 2 14.78 -5.35 149.54
C PHE A 2 13.36 -5.76 149.93
N ASP A 3 12.93 -5.34 151.13
CA ASP A 3 11.55 -5.49 151.58
C ASP A 3 10.66 -4.43 150.91
N ASN A 4 9.53 -4.86 150.37
CA ASN A 4 8.50 -4.05 149.73
C ASN A 4 7.10 -4.37 150.31
N ALA A 5 7.00 -4.83 151.56
CA ALA A 5 5.72 -5.10 152.23
C ALA A 5 4.77 -3.89 152.26
N ASP A 6 5.31 -2.67 152.36
CA ASP A 6 4.56 -1.40 152.31
C ASP A 6 4.02 -1.06 150.90
N GLY A 7 4.42 -1.80 149.86
CA GLY A 7 3.98 -1.58 148.47
C GLY A 7 4.37 -0.21 147.88
N LYS A 8 5.40 0.45 148.42
CA LYS A 8 5.82 1.80 147.99
C LYS A 8 6.40 1.83 146.58
N LEU A 9 6.86 0.69 146.08
CA LEU A 9 7.28 0.55 144.69
C LEU A 9 6.05 0.41 143.79
N GLY A 10 5.81 1.40 142.93
CA GLY A 10 4.71 1.36 141.97
C GLY A 10 5.03 0.57 140.69
N GLY A 11 4.00 0.17 139.93
CA GLY A 11 4.13 -0.49 138.63
C GLY A 11 4.14 -2.02 138.72
N GLU A 12 4.79 -2.68 137.75
CA GLU A 12 4.84 -4.15 137.61
C GLU A 12 5.46 -4.87 138.83
N TRP A 13 6.21 -4.13 139.66
CA TRP A 13 6.93 -4.66 140.82
C TRP A 13 6.19 -4.44 142.16
N ALA A 14 5.03 -3.77 142.16
CA ALA A 14 4.24 -3.46 143.36
C ALA A 14 3.70 -4.70 144.08
N ASN A 15 3.44 -5.76 143.31
CA ASN A 15 2.82 -6.99 143.81
C ASN A 15 3.80 -7.96 144.47
N PHE A 16 5.10 -7.62 144.49
CA PHE A 16 6.12 -8.45 145.11
C PHE A 16 6.46 -7.90 146.49
N ALA A 17 6.30 -8.72 147.53
CA ALA A 17 6.65 -8.37 148.91
C ALA A 17 8.17 -8.25 149.11
N GLU A 18 8.97 -8.95 148.30
CA GLU A 18 10.43 -8.86 148.30
C GLU A 18 10.96 -8.66 146.88
N ILE A 19 11.99 -7.82 146.76
CA ILE A 19 12.66 -7.56 145.49
C ILE A 19 14.16 -7.88 145.60
N SER A 20 14.64 -8.76 144.74
CA SER A 20 16.06 -9.08 144.59
C SER A 20 16.62 -8.34 143.37
N VAL A 21 17.64 -7.53 143.59
CA VAL A 21 18.40 -6.88 142.52
C VAL A 21 19.81 -7.46 142.53
N ARG A 22 20.28 -7.91 141.36
CA ARG A 22 21.62 -8.50 141.21
C ARG A 22 22.32 -7.90 140.01
N ARG A 23 23.55 -7.43 140.24
CA ARG A 23 24.51 -7.07 139.18
C ARG A 23 25.58 -8.16 139.11
N LEU A 24 25.79 -8.73 137.93
CA LEU A 24 26.88 -9.65 137.65
C LEU A 24 27.87 -8.96 136.73
N VAL A 25 29.10 -8.78 137.21
CA VAL A 25 30.18 -8.17 136.42
C VAL A 25 31.09 -9.29 135.94
N SER A 26 31.18 -9.45 134.62
CA SER A 26 32.11 -10.39 133.99
C SER A 26 33.54 -9.86 134.09
N HIS A 27 34.53 -10.76 134.01
CA HIS A 27 35.95 -10.39 134.00
C HIS A 27 36.30 -9.39 132.87
N ASP A 28 35.57 -9.43 131.76
CA ASP A 28 35.70 -8.50 130.62
C ASP A 28 35.02 -7.13 130.85
N GLY A 29 34.62 -6.81 132.08
CA GLY A 29 33.98 -5.54 132.46
C GLY A 29 32.50 -5.40 132.06
N GLN A 30 31.91 -6.39 131.40
CA GLN A 30 30.49 -6.37 131.05
C GLN A 30 29.61 -6.53 132.30
N SER A 31 28.68 -5.59 132.50
CA SER A 31 27.72 -5.62 133.61
C SER A 31 26.35 -6.13 133.13
N ASN A 32 25.92 -7.27 133.66
CA ASN A 32 24.58 -7.81 133.47
C ASN A 32 23.71 -7.55 134.70
N TYR A 33 22.48 -7.10 134.48
CA TYR A 33 21.56 -6.65 135.50
C TYR A 33 20.33 -7.55 135.58
N TYR A 34 19.87 -7.85 136.80
CA TYR A 34 18.74 -8.73 137.07
C TYR A 34 17.84 -8.16 138.16
N ILE A 35 16.52 -8.24 137.95
CA ILE A 35 15.48 -7.96 138.95
C ILE A 35 14.68 -9.26 139.10
N ASN A 36 14.57 -9.80 140.32
CA ASN A 36 13.87 -11.05 140.62
C ASN A 36 14.27 -12.22 139.70
N GLY A 37 15.56 -12.29 139.35
CA GLY A 37 16.12 -13.33 138.48
C GLY A 37 15.98 -13.06 136.97
N THR A 38 15.13 -12.13 136.53
CA THR A 38 14.93 -11.78 135.13
C THR A 38 15.97 -10.74 134.67
N ARG A 39 16.60 -10.97 133.52
CA ARG A 39 17.57 -10.04 132.92
C ARG A 39 16.87 -8.75 132.48
N CYS A 40 17.43 -7.60 132.87
CA CYS A 40 16.88 -6.28 132.56
C CYS A 40 17.98 -5.31 132.10
N ARG A 41 17.58 -4.13 131.62
CA ARG A 41 18.50 -3.06 131.23
C ARG A 41 18.90 -2.25 132.47
N ARG A 42 20.06 -1.59 132.39
CA ARG A 42 20.50 -0.65 133.44
C ARG A 42 19.47 0.46 133.69
N ARG A 43 18.77 0.89 132.64
CA ARG A 43 17.69 1.89 132.75
C ARG A 43 16.54 1.37 133.61
N ASP A 44 16.12 0.13 133.42
CA ASP A 44 15.02 -0.47 134.20
C ASP A 44 15.34 -0.53 135.70
N ILE A 45 16.60 -0.83 136.07
CA ILE A 45 17.05 -0.73 137.48
C ILE A 45 17.08 0.73 137.96
N THR A 46 17.54 1.65 137.12
CA THR A 46 17.57 3.08 137.47
C THR A 46 16.16 3.60 137.70
N ASP A 47 15.20 3.20 136.87
CA ASP A 47 13.79 3.56 136.95
C ASP A 47 13.10 2.93 138.17
N LEU A 48 13.53 1.74 138.60
CA LEU A 48 13.04 1.07 139.82
C LEU A 48 13.41 1.87 141.09
N PHE A 49 14.64 2.37 141.16
CA PHE A 49 15.13 3.18 142.29
C PHE A 49 14.84 4.68 142.14
N LEU A 50 14.27 5.11 141.02
CA LEU A 50 13.96 6.52 140.78
C LEU A 50 12.80 6.96 141.69
N GLY A 51 13.11 7.89 142.60
CA GLY A 51 12.14 8.41 143.59
C GLY A 51 12.05 7.60 144.88
N THR A 52 12.87 6.55 145.06
CA THR A 52 13.01 5.84 146.35
C THR A 52 14.13 6.42 147.23
N GLY A 53 14.84 7.42 146.72
CA GLY A 53 16.02 8.00 147.36
C GLY A 53 17.29 7.17 147.20
N LEU A 54 17.24 6.00 146.55
CA LEU A 54 18.36 5.06 146.36
C LEU A 54 18.87 5.02 144.89
N GLY A 55 18.93 6.18 144.23
CA GLY A 55 19.46 6.33 142.87
C GLY A 55 20.99 6.46 142.80
N ALA A 56 21.52 6.65 141.59
CA ALA A 56 22.95 6.95 141.38
C ALA A 56 23.41 8.28 142.03
N ARG A 57 22.45 9.12 142.47
CA ARG A 57 22.66 10.37 143.22
C ARG A 57 21.84 10.37 144.53
N SER A 58 21.69 9.18 145.10
CA SER A 58 21.01 8.89 146.36
C SER A 58 21.51 9.76 147.51
N TYR A 59 20.59 10.34 148.29
CA TYR A 59 20.89 10.95 149.59
C TYR A 59 20.99 9.89 150.71
N ALA A 60 20.53 8.67 150.45
CA ALA A 60 20.45 7.60 151.45
C ALA A 60 21.79 6.88 151.68
N ILE A 61 22.80 7.12 150.84
CA ILE A 61 24.16 6.59 150.99
C ILE A 61 25.13 7.77 150.91
N ILE A 62 25.86 8.03 152.00
CA ILE A 62 26.85 9.11 152.07
C ILE A 62 28.23 8.52 151.80
N GLU A 63 28.77 8.79 150.61
CA GLU A 63 30.16 8.50 150.28
C GLU A 63 31.10 9.58 150.84
N GLN A 64 32.37 9.24 151.07
CA GLN A 64 33.36 10.19 151.58
C GLN A 64 33.56 11.34 150.57
N GLY A 65 33.26 12.58 150.98
CA GLY A 65 33.36 13.79 150.14
C GLY A 65 32.01 14.36 149.67
N VAL A 66 30.91 13.60 149.75
CA VAL A 66 29.58 14.04 149.29
C VAL A 66 29.05 15.27 150.03
N ILE A 67 29.38 15.42 151.32
CA ILE A 67 28.96 16.59 152.10
C ILE A 67 29.68 17.86 151.62
N SER A 68 30.98 17.76 151.29
CA SER A 68 31.74 18.88 150.71
C SER A 68 31.19 19.26 149.33
N ASP A 69 30.91 18.26 148.49
CA ASP A 69 30.32 18.47 147.17
C ASP A 69 28.96 19.19 147.26
N ILE A 70 28.09 18.84 148.21
CA ILE A 70 26.79 19.51 148.37
C ILE A 70 26.96 20.98 148.82
N VAL A 71 27.94 21.26 149.69
CA VAL A 71 28.19 22.61 150.22
C VAL A 71 28.86 23.52 149.18
N GLU A 72 29.70 22.96 148.31
CA GLU A 72 30.44 23.70 147.27
C GLU A 72 29.76 23.65 145.88
N SER A 73 28.67 22.89 145.72
CA SER A 73 27.96 22.73 144.45
C SER A 73 27.37 24.02 143.91
N GLU A 74 27.47 24.21 142.60
CA GLU A 74 26.71 25.23 141.89
C GLU A 74 25.18 25.01 142.07
N PRO A 75 24.36 26.09 142.08
CA PRO A 75 22.92 26.00 142.33
C PRO A 75 22.19 24.97 141.45
N GLU A 76 22.64 24.78 140.21
CA GLU A 76 22.12 23.81 139.25
C GLU A 76 22.30 22.36 139.72
N HIS A 77 23.46 22.06 140.31
CA HIS A 77 23.81 20.75 140.85
C HIS A 77 23.08 20.48 142.17
N LEU A 78 23.05 21.47 143.06
CA LEU A 78 22.30 21.41 144.31
C LEU A 78 20.80 21.17 144.06
N ARG A 79 20.23 21.81 143.03
CA ARG A 79 18.83 21.62 142.64
C ARG A 79 18.49 20.17 142.32
N VAL A 80 19.39 19.41 141.68
CA VAL A 80 19.13 17.99 141.36
C VAL A 80 18.99 17.16 142.63
N HIS A 81 19.83 17.42 143.63
CA HIS A 81 19.76 16.73 144.94
C HIS A 81 18.48 17.10 145.70
N LEU A 82 18.08 18.38 145.68
CA LEU A 82 16.82 18.84 146.28
C LEU A 82 15.59 18.26 145.57
N GLU A 83 15.62 18.15 144.24
CA GLU A 83 14.55 17.55 143.44
C GLU A 83 14.38 16.06 143.72
N GLU A 84 15.47 15.34 143.98
CA GLU A 84 15.47 13.93 144.36
C GLU A 84 14.95 13.71 145.79
N ALA A 85 15.36 14.56 146.74
CA ALA A 85 14.84 14.56 148.11
C ALA A 85 13.34 14.92 148.18
N ALA A 86 12.88 15.83 147.31
CA ALA A 86 11.46 16.20 147.18
C ALA A 86 10.62 15.17 146.38
N GLY A 87 11.24 14.11 145.84
CA GLY A 87 10.54 13.05 145.10
C GLY A 87 9.97 13.47 143.73
N ILE A 88 10.34 14.64 143.21
CA ILE A 88 9.80 15.18 141.94
C ILE A 88 10.57 14.76 140.68
N SER A 89 11.75 14.15 140.84
CA SER A 89 12.61 13.70 139.73
C SER A 89 11.91 12.72 138.77
N LYS A 90 11.11 11.78 139.30
CA LYS A 90 10.36 10.80 138.47
C LYS A 90 9.31 11.48 137.58
N TYR A 91 8.60 12.47 138.12
CA TYR A 91 7.61 13.24 137.37
C TYR A 91 8.27 14.09 136.28
N LYS A 92 9.37 14.76 136.61
CA LYS A 92 10.12 15.62 135.67
C LYS A 92 10.70 14.84 134.49
N GLU A 93 11.27 13.67 134.74
CA GLU A 93 11.84 12.83 133.67
C GLU A 93 10.73 12.27 132.75
N ARG A 94 9.61 11.79 133.32
CA ARG A 94 8.44 11.35 132.54
C ARG A 94 7.88 12.49 131.69
N ARG A 95 7.74 13.69 132.25
CA ARG A 95 7.26 14.87 131.53
C ARG A 95 8.17 15.20 130.33
N LYS A 96 9.50 15.20 130.53
CA LYS A 96 10.49 15.44 129.47
C LYS A 96 10.43 14.39 128.36
N GLU A 97 10.30 13.11 128.72
CA GLU A 97 10.16 12.03 127.74
C GLU A 97 8.85 12.15 126.95
N THR A 98 7.73 12.43 127.62
CA THR A 98 6.43 12.66 126.94
C THR A 98 6.50 13.89 126.03
N GLU A 99 7.12 14.98 126.47
CA GLU A 99 7.30 16.19 125.65
C GLU A 99 8.15 15.91 124.41
N SER A 100 9.26 15.16 124.56
CA SER A 100 10.08 14.71 123.43
C SER A 100 9.30 13.85 122.44
N ARG A 101 8.50 12.89 122.95
CA ARG A 101 7.63 12.05 122.11
C ARG A 101 6.57 12.88 121.37
N ILE A 102 5.91 13.82 122.05
CA ILE A 102 4.92 14.73 121.43
C ILE A 102 5.59 15.56 120.33
N LYS A 103 6.79 16.09 120.60
CA LYS A 103 7.55 16.85 119.59
C LYS A 103 7.86 16.00 118.36
N ALA A 104 8.39 14.79 118.55
CA ALA A 104 8.67 13.87 117.45
C ALA A 104 7.40 13.49 116.66
N THR A 105 6.26 13.29 117.34
CA THR A 105 4.97 13.05 116.66
C THR A 105 4.52 14.25 115.85
N ARG A 106 4.69 15.48 116.35
CA ARG A 106 4.36 16.70 115.59
C ARG A 106 5.22 16.83 114.34
N GLU A 107 6.53 16.63 114.46
CA GLU A 107 7.44 16.63 113.30
C GLU A 107 7.05 15.57 112.26
N ASN A 108 6.65 14.36 112.70
CA ASN A 108 6.14 13.34 111.79
C ASN A 108 4.83 13.73 111.11
N LEU A 109 3.91 14.39 111.82
CA LEU A 109 2.67 14.89 111.23
C LEU A 109 2.93 15.99 110.19
N ASP A 110 3.90 16.87 110.44
CA ASP A 110 4.31 17.89 109.47
C ASP A 110 4.90 17.24 108.22
N ARG A 111 5.77 16.23 108.36
CA ARG A 111 6.28 15.46 107.20
C ARG A 111 5.17 14.76 106.41
N ILE A 112 4.18 14.18 107.09
CA ILE A 112 3.01 13.57 106.42
C ILE A 112 2.21 14.64 105.66
N ARG A 113 2.08 15.84 106.22
CA ARG A 113 1.42 16.96 105.54
C ARG A 113 2.17 17.36 104.28
N ASP A 114 3.50 17.47 104.34
CA ASP A 114 4.32 17.80 103.17
C ASP A 114 4.17 16.74 102.06
N VAL A 115 4.21 15.45 102.42
CA VAL A 115 4.00 14.35 101.47
C VAL A 115 2.59 14.41 100.86
N ARG A 116 1.56 14.68 101.65
CA ARG A 116 0.20 14.85 101.15
C ARG A 116 0.13 15.99 100.15
N ASP A 117 0.68 17.15 100.50
CA ASP A 117 0.64 18.34 99.64
C ASP A 117 1.43 18.13 98.33
N GLU A 118 2.49 17.32 98.36
CA GLU A 118 3.19 16.90 97.15
C GLU A 118 2.37 15.92 96.28
N VAL A 119 1.71 14.94 96.91
CA VAL A 119 0.79 14.03 96.20
C VAL A 119 -0.39 14.79 95.59
N ASP A 120 -0.96 15.77 96.29
CA ASP A 120 -2.04 16.61 95.77
C ASP A 120 -1.59 17.38 94.53
N LYS A 121 -0.38 17.95 94.53
CA LYS A 121 0.21 18.59 93.34
C LYS A 121 0.40 17.61 92.18
N GLN A 122 0.84 16.38 92.45
CA GLN A 122 0.98 15.35 91.44
C GLN A 122 -0.38 14.93 90.85
N LEU A 123 -1.41 14.79 91.69
CA LEU A 123 -2.78 14.50 91.26
C LEU A 123 -3.34 15.62 90.38
N ASP A 124 -3.12 16.88 90.74
CA ASP A 124 -3.53 18.02 89.92
C ASP A 124 -2.84 18.02 88.55
N HIS A 125 -1.54 17.68 88.50
CA HIS A 125 -0.82 17.56 87.24
C HIS A 125 -1.37 16.42 86.38
N LEU A 126 -1.57 15.24 86.97
CA LEU A 126 -2.13 14.07 86.29
C LEU A 126 -3.56 14.33 85.79
N ASN A 127 -4.39 15.03 86.56
CA ASN A 127 -5.74 15.42 86.14
C ASN A 127 -5.71 16.36 84.92
N ARG A 128 -4.76 17.31 84.88
CA ARG A 128 -4.58 18.17 83.69
C ARG A 128 -4.13 17.35 82.48
N GLN A 129 -3.21 16.40 82.66
CA GLN A 129 -2.77 15.50 81.59
C GLN A 129 -3.91 14.61 81.08
N ALA A 130 -4.71 14.03 81.98
CA ALA A 130 -5.86 13.20 81.63
C ALA A 130 -6.88 13.99 80.80
N ARG A 131 -7.25 15.21 81.24
CA ARG A 131 -8.15 16.09 80.47
C ARG A 131 -7.59 16.47 79.10
N ALA A 132 -6.27 16.66 78.99
CA ALA A 132 -5.63 16.94 77.70
C ALA A 132 -5.66 15.71 76.77
N ALA A 133 -5.41 14.52 77.30
CA ALA A 133 -5.48 13.26 76.57
C ALA A 133 -6.90 12.95 76.10
N GLU A 134 -7.92 13.16 76.95
CA GLU A 134 -9.33 13.01 76.57
C GLU A 134 -9.71 13.95 75.42
N ARG A 135 -9.35 15.24 75.51
CA ARG A 135 -9.59 16.20 74.42
C ARG A 135 -8.87 15.78 73.13
N TRP A 136 -7.62 15.33 73.24
CA TRP A 136 -6.88 14.85 72.08
C TRP A 136 -7.56 13.64 71.44
N GLN A 137 -8.06 12.69 72.24
CA GLN A 137 -8.75 11.51 71.73
C GLN A 137 -10.03 11.90 70.99
N THR A 138 -10.83 12.83 71.52
CA THR A 138 -12.02 13.36 70.84
C THR A 138 -11.68 14.06 69.54
N LEU A 139 -10.66 14.93 69.54
CA LEU A 139 -10.22 15.62 68.33
C LEU A 139 -9.67 14.63 67.30
N LYS A 140 -9.00 13.56 67.74
CA LYS A 140 -8.45 12.55 66.85
C LYS A 140 -9.54 11.73 66.17
N THR A 141 -10.58 11.34 66.91
CA THR A 141 -11.72 10.62 66.32
C THR A 141 -12.50 11.50 65.35
N GLU A 142 -12.68 12.79 65.68
CA GLU A 142 -13.29 13.76 64.76
C GLU A 142 -12.45 13.96 63.50
N GLN A 143 -11.12 14.12 63.64
CA GLN A 143 -10.20 14.22 62.51
C GLN A 143 -10.33 13.02 61.59
N THR A 144 -10.22 11.80 62.12
CA THR A 144 -10.31 10.58 61.31
C THR A 144 -11.66 10.45 60.62
N ARG A 145 -12.76 10.83 61.28
CA ARG A 145 -14.08 10.88 60.65
C ARG A 145 -14.12 11.87 59.49
N ARG A 146 -13.63 13.10 59.69
CA ARG A 146 -13.63 14.15 58.65
C ARG A 146 -12.74 13.79 57.47
N GLU A 147 -11.58 13.18 57.73
CA GLU A 147 -10.70 12.67 56.67
C GLU A 147 -11.40 11.58 55.85
N ALA A 148 -12.08 10.63 56.50
CA ALA A 148 -12.85 9.60 55.81
C ALA A 148 -14.01 10.19 54.98
N GLU A 149 -14.74 11.17 55.53
CA GLU A 149 -15.80 11.89 54.81
C GLU A 149 -15.26 12.62 53.58
N LEU A 150 -14.13 13.33 53.70
CA LEU A 150 -13.49 14.03 52.59
C LEU A 150 -13.06 13.04 51.49
N ARG A 151 -12.38 11.96 51.87
CA ARG A 151 -11.98 10.91 50.91
C ARG A 151 -13.17 10.25 50.22
N ALA A 152 -14.27 10.04 50.94
CA ALA A 152 -15.49 9.51 50.35
C ALA A 152 -16.13 10.47 49.34
N LEU A 153 -16.09 11.79 49.60
CA LEU A 153 -16.56 12.81 48.65
C LEU A 153 -15.66 12.89 47.41
N GLU A 154 -14.34 12.90 47.60
CA GLU A 154 -13.36 12.87 46.50
C GLU A 154 -13.56 11.63 45.62
N TYR A 155 -13.71 10.45 46.25
CA TYR A 155 -13.96 9.20 45.54
C TYR A 155 -15.27 9.24 44.75
N ARG A 156 -16.36 9.76 45.33
CA ARG A 156 -17.65 9.89 44.63
C ARG A 156 -17.54 10.83 43.43
N ALA A 157 -16.85 11.96 43.58
CA ALA A 157 -16.64 12.90 42.48
C ALA A 157 -15.85 12.24 41.34
N LEU A 158 -14.72 11.60 41.66
CA LEU A 158 -13.89 10.88 40.68
C LEU A 158 -14.64 9.71 40.02
N SER A 159 -15.44 8.97 40.79
CA SER A 159 -16.24 7.85 40.26
C SER A 159 -17.34 8.34 39.32
N THR A 160 -17.94 9.51 39.61
CA THR A 160 -18.96 10.11 38.75
C THR A 160 -18.32 10.61 37.44
N GLU A 161 -17.17 11.28 37.53
CA GLU A 161 -16.42 11.73 36.37
C GLU A 161 -15.98 10.54 35.50
N LEU A 162 -15.43 9.49 36.12
CA LEU A 162 -15.05 8.27 35.40
C LEU A 162 -16.24 7.64 34.68
N ALA A 163 -17.41 7.58 35.32
CA ALA A 163 -18.61 7.04 34.69
C ALA A 163 -19.09 7.90 33.50
N LEU A 164 -18.95 9.23 33.59
CA LEU A 164 -19.26 10.15 32.49
C LEU A 164 -18.31 9.90 31.30
N GLN A 165 -17.00 9.86 31.57
CA GLN A 165 -15.98 9.62 30.54
C GLN A 165 -16.13 8.24 29.89
N GLN A 166 -16.46 7.20 30.66
CA GLN A 166 -16.73 5.87 30.12
C GLN A 166 -17.95 5.83 29.22
N ARG A 167 -19.01 6.60 29.53
CA ARG A 167 -20.17 6.73 28.65
C ARG A 167 -19.80 7.45 27.36
N ALA A 168 -19.12 8.59 27.45
CA ALA A 168 -18.67 9.33 26.28
C ALA A 168 -17.75 8.50 25.36
N LEU A 169 -16.87 7.68 25.95
CA LEU A 169 -16.03 6.75 25.21
C LEU A 169 -16.87 5.71 24.47
N ARG A 170 -17.81 5.04 25.15
CA ARG A 170 -18.70 4.05 24.53
C ARG A 170 -19.56 4.64 23.41
N ASP A 171 -20.06 5.86 23.60
CA ASP A 171 -20.84 6.55 22.57
C ASP A 171 -19.98 6.86 21.33
N SER A 172 -18.71 7.22 21.55
CA SER A 172 -17.74 7.46 20.48
C SER A 172 -17.35 6.17 19.76
N GLU A 173 -17.13 5.07 20.50
CA GLU A 173 -16.88 3.74 19.93
C GLU A 173 -18.04 3.27 19.05
N LEU A 174 -19.28 3.41 19.55
CA LEU A 174 -20.48 3.07 18.77
C LEU A 174 -20.64 3.95 17.53
N ALA A 175 -20.29 5.24 17.61
CA ALA A 175 -20.29 6.12 16.46
C ALA A 175 -19.26 5.67 15.40
N ILE A 176 -18.06 5.29 15.82
CA ILE A 176 -17.02 4.76 14.93
C ILE A 176 -17.50 3.47 14.24
N GLU A 177 -18.08 2.52 14.99
CA GLU A 177 -18.62 1.28 14.42
C GLU A 177 -19.73 1.55 13.38
N ARG A 178 -20.60 2.54 13.63
CA ARG A 178 -21.64 2.95 12.67
C ARG A 178 -21.04 3.51 11.39
N GLU A 179 -20.05 4.39 11.49
CA GLU A 179 -19.38 4.96 10.32
C GLU A 179 -18.61 3.89 9.53
N GLN A 180 -17.96 2.94 10.21
CA GLN A 180 -17.30 1.80 9.56
C GLN A 180 -18.29 0.91 8.80
N ALA A 181 -19.44 0.61 9.39
CA ALA A 181 -20.50 -0.15 8.72
C ALA A 181 -21.07 0.61 7.51
N ALA A 182 -21.24 1.93 7.63
CA ALA A 182 -21.68 2.78 6.53
C ALA A 182 -20.65 2.81 5.38
N LEU A 183 -19.36 2.92 5.72
CA LEU A 183 -18.27 2.88 4.75
C LEU A 183 -18.26 1.54 3.99
N ALA A 184 -18.32 0.41 4.71
CA ALA A 184 -18.35 -0.92 4.10
C ALA A 184 -19.55 -1.10 3.15
N ALA A 185 -20.72 -0.56 3.52
CA ALA A 185 -21.89 -0.58 2.64
C ALA A 185 -21.71 0.27 1.38
N ILE A 186 -21.06 1.43 1.49
CA ILE A 186 -20.74 2.30 0.36
C ILE A 186 -19.72 1.63 -0.56
N GLU A 187 -18.67 1.03 -0.01
CA GLU A 187 -17.64 0.30 -0.75
C GLU A 187 -18.24 -0.86 -1.54
N ASN A 188 -19.13 -1.64 -0.91
CA ASN A 188 -19.84 -2.73 -1.57
C ASN A 188 -20.72 -2.22 -2.74
N ARG A 189 -21.46 -1.11 -2.54
CA ARG A 189 -22.23 -0.47 -3.61
C ARG A 189 -21.35 0.04 -4.74
N LEU A 190 -20.20 0.62 -4.43
CA LEU A 190 -19.24 1.10 -5.42
C LEU A 190 -18.70 -0.05 -6.26
N GLU A 191 -18.38 -1.18 -5.63
CA GLU A 191 -17.88 -2.36 -6.35
C GLU A 191 -18.96 -2.95 -7.27
N HIS A 192 -20.21 -3.03 -6.80
CA HIS A 192 -21.33 -3.40 -7.67
C HIS A 192 -21.51 -2.45 -8.84
N ALA A 193 -21.42 -1.13 -8.62
CA ALA A 193 -21.52 -0.14 -9.69
C ALA A 193 -20.37 -0.26 -10.71
N ARG A 194 -19.15 -0.56 -10.25
CA ARG A 194 -17.99 -0.81 -11.12
C ARG A 194 -18.17 -2.06 -11.98
N ALA A 195 -18.64 -3.15 -11.38
CA ALA A 195 -18.94 -4.38 -12.11
C ALA A 195 -20.02 -4.14 -13.18
N ALA A 196 -21.12 -3.48 -12.82
CA ALA A 196 -22.18 -3.13 -13.76
C ALA A 196 -21.69 -2.21 -14.89
N HIS A 197 -20.84 -1.23 -14.58
CA HIS A 197 -20.22 -0.36 -15.59
C HIS A 197 -19.31 -1.16 -16.54
N ALA A 198 -18.50 -2.08 -16.02
CA ALA A 198 -17.65 -2.93 -16.84
C ALA A 198 -18.47 -3.81 -17.79
N GLU A 199 -19.54 -4.42 -17.29
CA GLU A 199 -20.47 -5.22 -18.10
C GLU A 199 -21.15 -4.38 -19.19
N ALA A 200 -21.67 -3.20 -18.83
CA ALA A 200 -22.24 -2.26 -19.79
C ALA A 200 -21.22 -1.84 -20.87
N GLY A 201 -19.95 -1.65 -20.49
CA GLY A 201 -18.86 -1.36 -21.43
C GLY A 201 -18.61 -2.51 -22.42
N VAL A 202 -18.66 -3.76 -21.97
CA VAL A 202 -18.56 -4.94 -22.84
C VAL A 202 -19.74 -4.98 -23.83
N GLN A 203 -20.97 -4.80 -23.34
CA GLN A 203 -22.16 -4.78 -24.19
C GLN A 203 -22.13 -3.64 -25.21
N PHE A 204 -21.71 -2.45 -24.79
CA PHE A 204 -21.55 -1.29 -25.68
C PHE A 204 -20.54 -1.58 -26.81
N ASN A 205 -19.36 -2.12 -26.47
CA ASN A 205 -18.34 -2.45 -27.46
C ASN A 205 -18.81 -3.53 -28.44
N ALA A 206 -19.56 -4.52 -27.96
CA ALA A 206 -20.15 -5.56 -28.81
C ALA A 206 -21.17 -4.96 -29.81
N ALA A 207 -22.11 -4.15 -29.32
CA ALA A 207 -23.08 -3.47 -30.17
C ALA A 207 -22.41 -2.50 -31.17
N GLN A 208 -21.34 -1.83 -30.75
CA GLN A 208 -20.56 -0.95 -31.63
C GLN A 208 -19.85 -1.75 -32.73
N ALA A 209 -19.28 -2.91 -32.41
CA ALA A 209 -18.65 -3.79 -33.38
C ALA A 209 -19.67 -4.30 -34.42
N GLU A 210 -20.85 -4.75 -33.98
CA GLU A 210 -21.94 -5.17 -34.86
C GLU A 210 -22.39 -4.02 -35.78
N THR A 211 -22.50 -2.80 -35.23
CA THR A 211 -22.85 -1.61 -36.03
C THR A 211 -21.80 -1.33 -37.11
N TYR A 212 -20.51 -1.48 -36.81
CA TYR A 212 -19.45 -1.31 -37.81
C TYR A 212 -19.44 -2.41 -38.86
N GLU A 213 -19.71 -3.66 -38.46
CA GLU A 213 -19.81 -4.79 -39.39
C GLU A 213 -20.97 -4.58 -40.38
N ILE A 214 -22.17 -4.27 -39.87
CA ILE A 214 -23.34 -3.95 -40.70
C ILE A 214 -23.04 -2.73 -41.59
N GLY A 215 -22.40 -1.69 -41.04
CA GLY A 215 -22.01 -0.51 -41.82
C GLY A 215 -21.04 -0.85 -42.97
N ALA A 216 -20.08 -1.74 -42.75
CA ALA A 216 -19.16 -2.22 -43.76
C ALA A 216 -19.87 -3.08 -44.82
N GLU A 217 -20.80 -3.94 -44.41
CA GLU A 217 -21.62 -4.72 -45.34
C GLU A 217 -22.50 -3.83 -46.22
N ILE A 218 -23.16 -2.83 -45.62
CA ILE A 218 -23.94 -1.83 -46.37
C ILE A 218 -23.05 -1.13 -47.39
N ALA A 219 -21.87 -0.64 -47.00
CA ALA A 219 -20.95 0.02 -47.92
C ALA A 219 -20.51 -0.90 -49.07
N ARG A 220 -20.26 -2.18 -48.80
CA ARG A 220 -19.92 -3.20 -49.80
C ARG A 220 -21.08 -3.42 -50.78
N VAL A 221 -22.29 -3.60 -50.27
CA VAL A 221 -23.50 -3.81 -51.08
C VAL A 221 -23.79 -2.58 -51.93
N GLU A 222 -23.67 -1.38 -51.38
CA GLU A 222 -23.83 -0.14 -52.13
C GLU A 222 -22.79 0.00 -53.24
N GLN A 223 -21.53 -0.36 -53.00
CA GLN A 223 -20.49 -0.36 -54.03
C GLN A 223 -20.79 -1.37 -55.14
N GLN A 224 -21.21 -2.59 -54.79
CA GLN A 224 -21.64 -3.59 -55.77
C GLN A 224 -22.85 -3.11 -56.59
N LEU A 225 -23.82 -2.47 -55.94
CA LEU A 225 -24.99 -1.92 -56.60
C LEU A 225 -24.61 -0.81 -57.60
N ARG A 226 -23.70 0.09 -57.20
CA ARG A 226 -23.15 1.12 -58.11
C ARG A 226 -22.45 0.49 -59.31
N HIS A 227 -21.55 -0.47 -59.08
CA HIS A 227 -20.84 -1.16 -60.15
C HIS A 227 -21.79 -1.90 -61.11
N ASN A 228 -22.79 -2.61 -60.58
CA ASN A 228 -23.78 -3.30 -61.39
C ASN A 228 -24.65 -2.33 -62.20
N ARG A 229 -24.99 -1.16 -61.65
CA ARG A 229 -25.69 -0.10 -62.40
C ARG A 229 -24.84 0.43 -63.54
N GLU A 230 -23.57 0.75 -63.28
CA GLU A 230 -22.61 1.20 -64.30
C GLU A 230 -22.42 0.14 -65.40
N LEU A 231 -22.29 -1.14 -65.02
CA LEU A 231 -22.19 -2.24 -65.96
C LEU A 231 -23.47 -2.38 -66.79
N GLY A 232 -24.63 -2.27 -66.16
CA GLY A 232 -25.93 -2.29 -66.84
C GLY A 232 -26.06 -1.15 -67.85
N GLU A 233 -25.69 0.07 -67.48
CA GLU A 233 -25.66 1.21 -68.40
C GLU A 233 -24.70 0.99 -69.57
N ARG A 234 -23.52 0.41 -69.31
CA ARG A 234 -22.53 0.11 -70.35
C ARG A 234 -23.06 -0.96 -71.32
N LEU A 235 -23.57 -2.07 -70.80
CA LEU A 235 -24.16 -3.13 -71.62
C LEU A 235 -25.34 -2.61 -72.45
N GLN A 236 -26.16 -1.71 -71.88
CA GLN A 236 -27.24 -1.06 -72.62
C GLN A 236 -26.72 -0.21 -73.78
N ARG A 237 -25.64 0.56 -73.56
CA ARG A 237 -24.98 1.34 -74.63
C ARG A 237 -24.40 0.43 -75.72
N GLU A 238 -23.65 -0.60 -75.33
CA GLU A 238 -23.08 -1.59 -76.26
C GLU A 238 -24.19 -2.31 -77.05
N GLN A 239 -25.33 -2.64 -76.41
CA GLN A 239 -26.49 -3.20 -77.10
C GLN A 239 -27.04 -2.21 -78.14
N THR A 240 -27.22 -0.93 -77.78
CA THR A 240 -27.74 0.08 -78.72
C THR A 240 -26.78 0.36 -79.87
N GLU A 241 -25.47 0.38 -79.62
CA GLU A 241 -24.45 0.53 -80.66
C GLU A 241 -24.44 -0.67 -81.59
N THR A 242 -24.47 -1.89 -81.05
CA THR A 242 -24.51 -3.13 -81.84
C THR A 242 -25.79 -3.20 -82.66
N ALA A 243 -26.94 -2.81 -82.11
CA ALA A 243 -28.20 -2.76 -82.85
C ALA A 243 -28.14 -1.74 -84.00
N THR A 244 -27.51 -0.58 -83.78
CA THR A 244 -27.30 0.43 -84.82
C THR A 244 -26.36 -0.07 -85.91
N GLN A 245 -25.25 -0.73 -85.53
CA GLN A 245 -24.32 -1.35 -86.47
C GLN A 245 -24.98 -2.47 -87.29
N LEU A 246 -25.80 -3.30 -86.66
CA LEU A 246 -26.57 -4.34 -87.34
C LEU A 246 -27.50 -3.71 -88.38
N GLN A 247 -28.23 -2.67 -88.01
CA GLN A 247 -29.12 -1.95 -88.93
C GLN A 247 -28.35 -1.33 -90.12
N GLN A 248 -27.13 -0.80 -89.88
CA GLN A 248 -26.26 -0.29 -90.94
C GLN A 248 -25.78 -1.40 -91.88
N ILE A 249 -25.38 -2.56 -91.34
CA ILE A 249 -24.95 -3.72 -92.12
C ILE A 249 -26.13 -4.29 -92.92
N GLU A 250 -27.32 -4.38 -92.34
CA GLU A 250 -28.53 -4.80 -93.03
C GLU A 250 -28.84 -3.87 -94.21
N HIS A 251 -28.73 -2.55 -94.02
CA HIS A 251 -28.91 -1.59 -95.09
C HIS A 251 -27.85 -1.73 -96.20
N GLN A 252 -26.57 -1.87 -95.82
CA GLN A 252 -25.49 -2.12 -96.79
C GLN A 252 -25.70 -3.41 -97.57
N LEU A 253 -26.18 -4.47 -96.91
CA LEU A 253 -26.50 -5.74 -97.54
C LEU A 253 -27.65 -5.59 -98.55
N GLU A 254 -28.67 -4.81 -98.23
CA GLU A 254 -29.76 -4.48 -99.17
C GLU A 254 -29.25 -3.71 -100.40
N GLU A 255 -28.39 -2.71 -100.19
CA GLU A 255 -27.73 -1.98 -101.28
C GLU A 255 -26.89 -2.92 -102.16
N ASP A 256 -26.06 -3.77 -101.54
CA ASP A 256 -25.21 -4.74 -102.25
C ASP A 256 -26.02 -5.78 -103.02
N GLN A 257 -27.12 -6.28 -102.45
CA GLN A 257 -28.04 -7.17 -103.15
C GLN A 257 -28.68 -6.47 -104.35
N THR A 258 -28.99 -5.18 -104.23
CA THR A 258 -29.54 -4.39 -105.34
C THR A 258 -28.49 -4.20 -106.43
N ARG A 259 -27.27 -3.78 -106.08
CA ARG A 259 -26.13 -3.70 -107.00
C ARG A 259 -25.85 -5.02 -107.70
N GLN A 260 -25.88 -6.14 -106.98
CA GLN A 260 -25.68 -7.47 -107.55
C GLN A 260 -26.78 -7.82 -108.57
N ARG A 261 -28.04 -7.48 -108.29
CA ARG A 261 -29.15 -7.69 -109.25
C ARG A 261 -28.99 -6.84 -110.50
N GLU A 262 -28.55 -5.58 -110.36
CA GLU A 262 -28.27 -4.69 -111.48
C GLU A 262 -27.11 -5.20 -112.34
N GLN A 263 -26.01 -5.62 -111.71
CA GLN A 263 -24.85 -6.20 -112.41
C GLN A 263 -25.21 -7.51 -113.13
N ARG A 264 -26.04 -8.37 -112.53
CA ARG A 264 -26.53 -9.59 -113.19
C ARG A 264 -27.38 -9.24 -114.41
N ARG A 265 -28.30 -8.27 -114.31
CA ARG A 265 -29.08 -7.80 -115.47
C ARG A 265 -28.18 -7.28 -116.58
N ALA A 266 -27.18 -6.45 -116.24
CA ALA A 266 -26.21 -5.95 -117.22
C ALA A 266 -25.40 -7.09 -117.88
N GLN A 267 -25.01 -8.12 -117.10
CA GLN A 267 -24.37 -9.31 -117.66
C GLN A 267 -25.29 -10.09 -118.60
N ASP A 268 -26.56 -10.30 -118.22
CA ASP A 268 -27.54 -11.00 -119.04
C ASP A 268 -27.86 -10.24 -120.35
N GLU A 269 -27.77 -8.91 -120.35
CA GLU A 269 -27.90 -8.06 -121.55
C GLU A 269 -26.67 -8.12 -122.47
N VAL A 270 -25.46 -8.14 -121.91
CA VAL A 270 -24.20 -8.12 -122.68
C VAL A 270 -23.81 -9.53 -123.19
N ALA A 271 -24.16 -10.59 -122.47
CA ALA A 271 -23.86 -11.97 -122.86
C ALA A 271 -24.30 -12.35 -124.30
N PRO A 272 -25.55 -12.07 -124.75
CA PRO A 272 -25.96 -12.37 -126.12
C PRO A 272 -25.27 -11.49 -127.17
N GLN A 273 -24.91 -10.24 -126.82
CA GLN A 273 -24.14 -9.37 -127.71
C GLN A 273 -22.71 -9.91 -127.92
N LEU A 274 -22.12 -10.50 -126.88
CA LEU A 274 -20.78 -11.08 -126.95
C LEU A 274 -20.77 -12.41 -127.71
N GLU A 275 -21.81 -13.23 -127.60
CA GLU A 275 -21.98 -14.44 -128.43
C GLU A 275 -22.18 -14.12 -129.91
N THR A 276 -23.00 -13.11 -130.23
CA THR A 276 -23.19 -12.68 -131.62
C THR A 276 -21.90 -12.13 -132.24
N LEU A 277 -21.15 -11.30 -131.50
CA LEU A 277 -19.84 -10.81 -131.97
C LEU A 277 -18.84 -11.95 -132.22
N ARG A 278 -18.80 -12.96 -131.33
CA ARG A 278 -17.95 -14.15 -131.51
C ARG A 278 -18.33 -14.97 -132.74
N ALA A 279 -19.63 -15.12 -133.00
CA ALA A 279 -20.13 -15.82 -134.17
C ALA A 279 -19.78 -15.08 -135.47
N ASP A 280 -19.86 -13.75 -135.47
CA ASP A 280 -19.48 -12.92 -136.62
C ASP A 280 -17.96 -12.94 -136.86
N MET A 281 -17.14 -12.91 -135.79
CA MET A 281 -15.69 -13.03 -135.88
C MET A 281 -15.27 -14.36 -136.54
N LEU A 282 -15.91 -15.48 -136.15
CA LEU A 282 -15.67 -16.80 -136.72
C LEU A 282 -16.06 -16.86 -138.21
N ARG A 283 -17.15 -16.20 -138.62
CA ARG A 283 -17.54 -16.10 -140.03
C ARG A 283 -16.52 -15.32 -140.86
N HIS A 284 -16.01 -14.22 -140.32
CA HIS A 284 -14.99 -13.42 -141.00
C HIS A 284 -13.67 -14.18 -141.16
N ASP A 285 -13.23 -14.93 -140.15
CA ASP A 285 -12.03 -15.79 -140.24
C ASP A 285 -12.17 -16.89 -141.32
N GLN A 286 -13.35 -17.52 -141.42
CA GLN A 286 -13.62 -18.53 -142.45
C GLN A 286 -13.62 -17.94 -143.88
N ALA A 287 -14.16 -16.73 -144.05
CA ALA A 287 -14.16 -16.03 -145.33
C ALA A 287 -12.73 -15.64 -145.77
N LEU A 288 -11.88 -15.23 -144.83
CA LEU A 288 -10.48 -14.90 -145.09
C LEU A 288 -9.69 -16.14 -145.56
N ALA A 289 -9.84 -17.27 -144.86
CA ALA A 289 -9.18 -18.52 -145.23
C ALA A 289 -9.56 -19.02 -146.64
N GLN A 290 -10.83 -18.87 -147.03
CA GLN A 290 -11.27 -19.20 -148.39
C GLN A 290 -10.63 -18.31 -149.46
N ALA A 291 -10.51 -17.00 -149.20
CA ALA A 291 -9.88 -16.06 -150.13
C ALA A 291 -8.37 -16.32 -150.30
N GLU A 292 -7.66 -16.65 -149.22
CA GLU A 292 -6.23 -17.00 -149.27
C GLU A 292 -5.97 -18.27 -150.08
N THR A 293 -6.87 -19.26 -149.97
CA THR A 293 -6.75 -20.53 -150.72
C THR A 293 -6.94 -20.32 -152.24
N GLN A 294 -7.87 -19.43 -152.63
CA GLN A 294 -8.10 -19.08 -154.03
C GLN A 294 -6.93 -18.30 -154.64
N LEU A 295 -6.31 -17.41 -153.86
CA LEU A 295 -5.13 -16.64 -154.28
C LEU A 295 -3.92 -17.53 -154.56
N ALA A 296 -3.67 -18.52 -153.69
CA ALA A 296 -2.58 -19.48 -153.84
C ALA A 296 -2.73 -20.36 -155.11
N ALA A 297 -3.96 -20.80 -155.44
CA ALA A 297 -4.22 -21.58 -156.64
C ALA A 297 -3.92 -20.77 -157.93
N TRP A 298 -4.34 -19.50 -157.97
CA TRP A 298 -4.09 -18.61 -159.11
C TRP A 298 -2.60 -18.34 -159.36
N GLN A 299 -1.79 -18.22 -158.31
CA GLN A 299 -0.34 -18.01 -158.44
C GLN A 299 0.37 -19.23 -159.04
N GLN A 300 -0.09 -20.43 -158.71
CA GLN A 300 0.50 -21.69 -159.20
C GLN A 300 0.24 -21.92 -160.70
N ASP A 301 -0.95 -21.54 -161.18
CA ASP A 301 -1.29 -21.59 -162.61
C ASP A 301 -0.46 -20.60 -163.44
N TRP A 302 -0.23 -19.39 -162.92
CA TRP A 302 0.57 -18.36 -163.59
C TRP A 302 2.05 -18.75 -163.76
N ASP A 303 2.67 -19.32 -162.72
CA ASP A 303 4.08 -19.75 -162.75
C ASP A 303 4.33 -20.89 -163.75
N THR A 304 3.33 -21.75 -163.97
CA THR A 304 3.42 -22.86 -164.92
C THR A 304 3.43 -22.33 -166.36
N HIS A 305 2.55 -21.38 -166.67
CA HIS A 305 2.45 -20.79 -168.00
C HIS A 305 3.69 -19.94 -168.37
N SER A 306 4.28 -19.25 -167.40
CA SER A 306 5.48 -18.44 -167.63
C SER A 306 6.74 -19.28 -167.91
N ARG A 307 6.81 -20.53 -167.44
CA ARG A 307 7.94 -21.44 -167.70
C ARG A 307 7.92 -22.00 -169.13
N GLU A 308 6.74 -22.39 -169.62
CA GLU A 308 6.58 -22.93 -170.97
C GLU A 308 6.92 -21.89 -172.06
N ALA A 309 6.58 -20.61 -171.84
CA ALA A 309 6.92 -19.53 -172.76
C ALA A 309 8.44 -19.23 -172.83
N ALA A 310 9.17 -19.42 -171.73
CA ALA A 310 10.61 -19.17 -171.66
C ALA A 310 11.46 -20.24 -172.38
N ASP A 311 10.97 -21.47 -172.47
CA ASP A 311 11.69 -22.57 -173.13
C ASP A 311 11.59 -22.50 -174.66
N VAL A 312 10.45 -22.06 -175.19
CA VAL A 312 10.27 -21.81 -176.64
C VAL A 312 11.15 -20.64 -177.13
N ALA A 313 11.32 -19.61 -176.30
CA ALA A 313 12.19 -18.46 -176.62
C ALA A 313 13.68 -18.84 -176.68
N ARG A 314 14.17 -19.71 -175.80
CA ARG A 314 15.57 -20.17 -175.79
C ARG A 314 15.93 -21.03 -176.99
N ALA A 315 15.01 -21.84 -177.50
CA ALA A 315 15.25 -22.65 -178.71
C ALA A 315 15.40 -21.79 -179.98
N ALA A 316 14.69 -20.65 -180.06
CA ALA A 316 14.76 -19.74 -181.21
C ALA A 316 16.06 -18.90 -181.27
N GLU A 317 16.66 -18.61 -180.12
CA GLU A 317 17.92 -17.84 -180.01
C GLU A 317 19.13 -18.63 -180.54
N VAL A 318 19.15 -19.96 -180.30
CA VAL A 318 20.26 -20.85 -180.70
C VAL A 318 20.31 -21.01 -182.22
N GLU A 319 19.17 -21.17 -182.90
CA GLU A 319 19.11 -21.26 -184.37
C GLU A 319 19.48 -19.94 -185.08
N ARG A 320 19.21 -18.77 -184.46
CA ARG A 320 19.66 -17.47 -184.99
C ARG A 320 21.18 -17.32 -184.95
N THR A 321 21.85 -17.89 -183.96
CA THR A 321 23.33 -17.83 -183.89
C THR A 321 24.01 -18.70 -184.94
N HIS A 322 23.39 -19.82 -185.37
CA HIS A 322 23.89 -20.63 -186.48
C HIS A 322 23.78 -19.91 -187.85
N LEU A 323 22.68 -19.19 -188.11
CA LEU A 323 22.51 -18.37 -189.31
C LEU A 323 23.53 -17.22 -189.40
N SER A 324 23.87 -16.61 -188.26
CA SER A 324 24.87 -15.53 -188.22
C SER A 324 26.29 -15.98 -188.58
N HIS A 325 26.64 -17.25 -188.41
CA HIS A 325 28.01 -17.71 -188.68
C HIS A 325 28.22 -18.07 -190.15
N LEU A 326 27.22 -18.68 -190.78
CA LEU A 326 27.22 -19.02 -192.23
C LEU A 326 27.28 -17.77 -193.11
N ASP A 327 26.71 -16.65 -192.67
CA ASP A 327 26.79 -15.37 -193.40
C ASP A 327 28.19 -14.76 -193.39
N ARG A 328 28.99 -15.02 -192.35
CA ARG A 328 30.40 -14.57 -192.29
C ARG A 328 31.31 -15.35 -193.24
N GLU A 329 31.06 -16.65 -193.43
CA GLU A 329 31.80 -17.47 -194.40
C GLU A 329 31.54 -17.05 -195.86
N SER A 330 30.32 -16.57 -196.16
CA SER A 330 29.94 -16.04 -197.47
C SER A 330 30.68 -14.73 -197.82
N MET A 331 30.86 -13.85 -196.83
CA MET A 331 31.47 -12.53 -197.04
C MET A 331 32.98 -12.56 -197.28
N GLU A 332 33.71 -13.51 -196.69
CA GLU A 332 35.15 -13.63 -196.93
C GLU A 332 35.49 -14.26 -198.29
N LEU A 333 34.66 -15.20 -198.76
CA LEU A 333 34.78 -15.76 -200.11
C LEU A 333 34.48 -14.73 -201.20
N ALA A 334 33.61 -13.74 -200.94
CA ALA A 334 33.37 -12.62 -201.84
C ALA A 334 34.60 -11.68 -201.95
N ARG A 335 35.30 -11.42 -200.82
CA ARG A 335 36.55 -10.63 -200.84
C ARG A 335 37.70 -11.37 -201.53
N ARG A 336 37.71 -12.71 -201.51
CA ARG A 336 38.63 -13.55 -202.30
C ARG A 336 38.49 -13.34 -203.81
N ARG A 337 37.34 -12.82 -204.29
CA ARG A 337 37.05 -12.64 -205.71
C ARG A 337 37.42 -11.26 -206.23
N GLU A 338 37.22 -10.21 -205.43
CA GLU A 338 37.44 -8.82 -205.87
C GLU A 338 38.93 -8.44 -206.00
N THR A 339 39.82 -9.04 -205.20
CA THR A 339 41.27 -8.80 -205.31
C THR A 339 41.90 -9.46 -206.55
N LEU A 340 41.33 -10.57 -207.03
CA LEU A 340 41.78 -11.24 -208.25
C LEU A 340 41.37 -10.50 -209.53
N GLU A 341 40.36 -9.62 -209.45
CA GLU A 341 39.90 -8.82 -210.59
C GLU A 341 40.65 -7.49 -210.73
N ARG A 342 41.21 -6.92 -209.65
CA ARG A 342 41.84 -5.59 -209.71
C ARG A 342 43.24 -5.51 -210.29
N GLU A 343 44.07 -6.56 -210.24
CA GLU A 343 45.45 -6.43 -210.76
C GLU A 343 45.71 -7.21 -212.05
N ARG A 344 44.63 -7.75 -212.66
CA ARG A 344 44.62 -8.29 -214.03
C ARG A 344 44.34 -7.21 -215.10
N CYS A 345 44.03 -5.97 -214.70
CA CYS A 345 43.79 -4.83 -215.59
C CYS A 345 44.89 -3.78 -215.42
N GLY A 346 45.94 -3.82 -216.25
CA GLY A 346 46.89 -2.70 -216.29
C GLY A 346 48.27 -2.91 -216.89
N THR A 347 48.50 -3.93 -217.70
CA THR A 347 49.56 -3.91 -218.72
C THR A 347 49.22 -2.86 -219.78
N ASP A 348 50.04 -1.81 -219.98
CA ASP A 348 50.51 -1.40 -221.31
C ASP A 348 51.75 -0.46 -221.27
N LEU A 349 52.54 -0.57 -222.35
CA LEU A 349 53.88 -0.04 -222.57
C LEU A 349 53.96 1.46 -222.96
N ALA A 350 55.19 2.00 -222.77
CA ALA A 350 55.87 3.07 -223.52
C ALA A 350 55.73 4.54 -223.07
N ALA A 351 56.81 5.09 -222.46
CA ALA A 351 57.72 6.06 -223.11
C ALA A 351 58.69 6.74 -222.09
N LEU A 352 59.89 6.18 -221.93
CA LEU A 352 61.25 6.79 -222.03
C LEU A 352 62.32 5.86 -221.45
#